data_AF-A0A9P8L5V3-F1
#
_entry.id   AF-A0A9P8L5V3-F1
#
_cell.length_a   1.000
_cell.length_b   1.000
_cell.length_c   1.000
_cell.angle_alpha   90.00
_cell.angle_beta   90.00
_cell.angle_gamma   90.00
#
_symmetry.space_group_name_H-M   'P 1'
#
loop_
_entity.id
_entity.type
_entity.pdbx_description
1 polymer ?
#
loop_
_entity_poly.entity_id
_entity_poly.type
_entity_poly.pdbx_seq_one_letter_code
_entity_poly.pdbx_strand_id
1 'polypeptide(L)'
;MSSIANFATLIVNDPDFSRFAIKPRDALWSQLFTIPCGFAFTSFVGIIVSSSSTVIYKEPIWNPLELLTRFLDDGGSGTRAGVFFIASAFALAQLGTNIGESPALLISMHLASLSLTPSSCEFRQRRDRLDGFVAAIYKHSSWLMCPWNLLSSSNNFTTYLSSYSVFLSSIAGVLICDYYFVRKGYLQIKDLYSARKSGPYFYNFGINWRAYAAYIAGILINVVGFAGAIGRKVPVGAQYIYNLNFFCGFIVASASYYLLCRFSPVPATSTHWLEVGENITDISLAYEDSYSYDEESAGEPAKALEADETGLPNRKLHEA
;
A
#
# COMPACT_ATOMS: atom_id res chain seq x y z
N MET A 1 -19.01 4.59 -13.56
CA MET A 1 -18.43 4.11 -12.29
C MET A 1 -17.10 4.83 -12.07
N SER A 2 -16.76 5.13 -10.82
CA SER A 2 -15.72 6.11 -10.50
C SER A 2 -14.32 5.64 -10.90
N SER A 3 -13.60 6.39 -11.73
CA SER A 3 -12.19 6.13 -12.08
C SER A 3 -11.29 6.00 -10.85
N ILE A 4 -11.72 6.55 -9.71
CA ILE A 4 -11.06 6.42 -8.41
C ILE A 4 -10.96 4.96 -7.95
N ALA A 5 -11.94 4.11 -8.28
CA ALA A 5 -11.92 2.71 -7.87
C ALA A 5 -10.70 1.95 -8.42
N ASN A 6 -10.22 2.33 -9.62
CA ASN A 6 -9.02 1.75 -10.22
C ASN A 6 -7.75 2.11 -9.44
N PHE A 7 -7.74 3.25 -8.77
CA PHE A 7 -6.60 3.75 -8.00
C PHE A 7 -6.73 3.51 -6.51
N ALA A 8 -7.84 2.93 -6.03
CA ALA A 8 -8.09 2.72 -4.61
C ALA A 8 -6.94 1.93 -3.93
N THR A 9 -6.43 0.89 -4.60
CA THR A 9 -5.28 0.10 -4.10
C THR A 9 -4.01 0.93 -3.99
N LEU A 10 -3.74 1.75 -5.00
CA LEU A 10 -2.56 2.62 -5.03
C LEU A 10 -2.67 3.70 -3.96
N ILE A 11 -3.85 4.30 -3.75
CA ILE A 11 -4.10 5.31 -2.72
C ILE A 11 -3.78 4.78 -1.31
N VAL A 12 -4.18 3.54 -1.00
CA VAL A 12 -3.95 2.95 0.34
C VAL A 12 -2.48 2.58 0.56
N ASN A 13 -1.77 2.18 -0.49
CA ASN A 13 -0.37 1.72 -0.41
C ASN A 13 0.65 2.79 -0.87
N ASP A 14 0.20 4.00 -1.16
CA ASP A 14 1.08 5.10 -1.60
C ASP A 14 2.28 5.38 -0.68
N PRO A 15 2.16 5.21 0.67
CA PRO A 15 3.31 5.32 1.57
C PRO A 15 4.50 4.40 1.22
N ASP A 16 4.27 3.26 0.58
CA ASP A 16 5.35 2.33 0.19
C ASP A 16 6.25 2.90 -0.91
N PHE A 17 5.70 3.78 -1.75
CA PHE A 17 6.44 4.50 -2.79
C PHE A 17 6.98 5.84 -2.29
N SER A 18 6.16 6.60 -1.55
CA SER A 18 6.53 7.94 -1.10
C SER A 18 7.58 7.94 0.02
N ARG A 19 7.81 6.83 0.74
CA ARG A 19 8.91 6.70 1.71
C ARG A 19 10.30 6.93 1.13
N PHE A 20 10.48 6.77 -0.18
CA PHE A 20 11.74 7.01 -0.88
C PHE A 20 11.90 8.47 -1.32
N ALA A 21 10.86 9.30 -1.16
CA ALA A 21 10.93 10.72 -1.48
C ALA A 21 11.71 11.48 -0.41
N ILE A 22 12.60 12.38 -0.85
CA ILE A 22 13.42 13.21 0.03
C ILE A 22 12.56 14.30 0.69
N LYS A 23 11.53 14.79 -0.01
CA LYS A 23 10.61 15.83 0.47
C LYS A 23 9.16 15.42 0.23
N PRO A 24 8.23 15.70 1.16
CA PRO A 24 6.81 15.35 1.01
C PRO A 24 6.18 15.93 -0.26
N ARG A 25 6.60 17.13 -0.67
CA ARG A 25 6.12 17.81 -1.87
C ARG A 25 6.49 17.09 -3.18
N ASP A 26 7.60 16.34 -3.19
CA ASP A 26 8.12 15.73 -4.42
C ASP A 26 7.23 14.54 -4.84
N ALA A 27 6.66 13.81 -3.87
CA ALA A 27 5.66 12.77 -4.12
C ALA A 27 4.34 13.36 -4.67
N LEU A 28 3.87 14.47 -4.08
CA LEU A 28 2.59 15.08 -4.46
C LEU A 28 2.59 15.58 -5.91
N TRP A 29 3.61 16.33 -6.32
CA TRP A 29 3.66 16.92 -7.67
C TRP A 29 3.82 15.86 -8.76
N SER A 30 4.66 14.86 -8.53
CA SER A 30 4.88 13.79 -9.51
C SER A 30 3.60 12.99 -9.77
N GLN A 31 2.85 12.63 -8.73
CA GLN A 31 1.58 11.92 -8.86
C GLN A 31 0.47 12.78 -9.47
N LEU A 32 0.36 14.04 -9.04
CA LEU A 32 -0.69 14.96 -9.49
C LEU A 32 -0.64 15.23 -11.00
N PHE A 33 0.55 15.24 -11.60
CA PHE A 33 0.68 15.41 -13.05
C PHE A 33 0.73 14.10 -13.81
N THR A 34 1.51 13.11 -13.33
CA THR A 34 1.73 11.88 -14.08
C THR A 34 0.47 11.04 -14.20
N ILE A 35 -0.31 10.91 -13.11
CA ILE A 35 -1.51 10.06 -13.11
C ILE A 35 -2.59 10.63 -14.03
N PRO A 36 -3.01 11.91 -13.91
CA PRO A 36 -4.06 12.44 -14.78
C PRO A 36 -3.62 12.57 -16.23
N CYS A 37 -2.40 13.03 -16.51
CA CYS A 37 -1.91 13.18 -17.88
C CYS A 37 -1.72 11.82 -18.56
N GLY A 38 -1.12 10.85 -17.85
CA GLY A 38 -0.94 9.50 -18.34
C GLY A 38 -2.27 8.81 -18.62
N PHE A 39 -3.23 8.92 -17.69
CA PHE A 39 -4.56 8.33 -17.86
C PHE A 39 -5.38 9.03 -18.94
N ALA A 40 -5.30 10.35 -19.06
CA ALA A 40 -5.98 11.09 -20.12
C ALA A 40 -5.46 10.67 -21.50
N PHE A 41 -4.14 10.54 -21.66
CA PHE A 41 -3.52 10.12 -22.90
C PHE A 41 -3.92 8.68 -23.28
N THR A 42 -3.79 7.72 -22.35
CA THR A 42 -4.13 6.31 -22.63
C THR A 42 -5.62 6.12 -22.87
N SER A 43 -6.48 6.80 -22.11
CA SER A 43 -7.93 6.77 -22.31
C SER A 43 -8.33 7.37 -23.66
N PHE A 44 -7.68 8.48 -24.06
CA PHE A 44 -7.91 9.10 -25.36
C PHE A 44 -7.58 8.16 -26.52
N VAL A 45 -6.41 7.51 -26.47
CA VAL A 45 -6.01 6.50 -27.47
C VAL A 45 -7.02 5.33 -27.48
N GLY A 46 -7.43 4.82 -26.31
CA GLY A 46 -8.41 3.75 -26.21
C GLY A 46 -9.77 4.09 -26.82
N ILE A 47 -10.27 5.31 -26.58
CA ILE A 47 -11.53 5.81 -27.16
C ILE A 47 -11.43 5.90 -28.68
N ILE A 48 -10.33 6.43 -29.22
CA ILE A 48 -10.12 6.52 -30.68
C ILE A 48 -10.08 5.13 -31.31
N VAL A 49 -9.34 4.20 -30.72
CA VAL A 49 -9.23 2.82 -31.22
C VAL A 49 -10.60 2.13 -31.22
N SER A 50 -11.35 2.25 -30.12
CA SER A 50 -12.69 1.66 -30.03
C SER A 50 -13.68 2.32 -31.00
N SER A 51 -13.65 3.65 -31.13
CA SER A 51 -14.45 4.38 -32.13
C SER A 51 -14.12 3.95 -33.56
N SER A 52 -12.84 3.72 -33.86
CA SER A 52 -12.39 3.27 -35.18
C SER A 52 -12.84 1.84 -35.47
N SER A 53 -12.82 0.97 -34.45
CA SER A 53 -13.33 -0.41 -34.58
C SER A 53 -14.80 -0.46 -34.98
N THR A 54 -15.62 0.51 -34.54
CA THR A 54 -17.03 0.60 -34.93
C THR A 54 -17.19 0.90 -36.43
N VAL A 55 -16.29 1.69 -37.01
CA VAL A 55 -16.32 2.00 -38.45
C VAL A 55 -15.94 0.78 -39.29
N ILE A 56 -14.91 0.04 -38.83
CA ILE A 56 -14.32 -1.11 -39.54
C ILE A 56 -15.17 -2.37 -39.35
N TYR A 57 -15.46 -2.77 -38.11
CA TYR A 57 -16.07 -4.05 -37.74
C TYR A 57 -17.57 -3.95 -37.40
N LYS A 58 -18.16 -2.73 -37.45
CA LYS A 58 -19.56 -2.44 -37.09
C LYS A 58 -19.94 -2.69 -35.63
N GLU A 59 -18.96 -3.02 -34.78
CA GLU A 59 -19.12 -3.17 -33.34
C GLU A 59 -18.02 -2.42 -32.59
N PRO A 60 -18.33 -1.78 -31.45
CA PRO A 60 -17.32 -1.13 -30.61
C PRO A 60 -16.58 -2.19 -29.79
N ILE A 61 -15.39 -2.57 -30.27
CA ILE A 61 -14.51 -3.47 -29.53
C ILE A 61 -13.73 -2.64 -28.51
N TRP A 62 -13.89 -2.98 -27.24
CA TRP A 62 -13.19 -2.33 -26.11
C TRP A 62 -11.97 -3.13 -25.64
N ASN A 63 -11.96 -4.44 -25.90
CA ASN A 63 -10.86 -5.32 -25.51
C ASN A 63 -9.76 -5.29 -26.60
N PRO A 64 -8.55 -4.80 -26.30
CA PRO A 64 -7.47 -4.71 -27.28
C PRO A 64 -7.01 -6.07 -27.79
N LEU A 65 -7.10 -7.13 -26.98
CA LEU A 65 -6.74 -8.49 -27.41
C LEU A 65 -7.72 -9.01 -28.47
N GLU A 66 -9.01 -8.77 -28.27
CA GLU A 66 -10.06 -9.15 -29.23
C GLU A 66 -9.89 -8.40 -30.55
N LEU A 67 -9.58 -7.10 -30.48
CA LEU A 67 -9.30 -6.29 -31.66
C LEU A 67 -8.09 -6.80 -32.45
N LEU A 68 -7.01 -7.21 -31.76
CA LEU A 68 -5.83 -7.79 -32.40
C LEU A 68 -6.13 -9.15 -33.04
N THR A 69 -6.98 -9.97 -32.42
CA THR A 69 -7.45 -11.25 -32.99
C THR A 69 -8.23 -11.01 -34.28
N ARG A 70 -9.17 -10.04 -34.30
CA ARG A 70 -9.91 -9.67 -35.52
C ARG A 70 -8.98 -9.22 -36.65
N PHE A 71 -7.95 -8.44 -36.34
CA PHE A 71 -6.93 -8.06 -37.33
C PHE A 71 -6.12 -9.25 -37.84
N LEU A 72 -5.95 -10.31 -37.04
CA LEU A 72 -5.27 -11.52 -37.45
C LEU A 72 -6.14 -12.36 -38.40
N ASP A 73 -7.45 -12.42 -38.13
CA ASP A 73 -8.42 -13.17 -38.93
C ASP A 73 -8.69 -12.53 -40.31
N ASP A 74 -8.76 -11.19 -40.37
CA ASP A 74 -9.02 -10.44 -41.60
C ASP A 74 -7.73 -10.09 -42.39
N GLY A 75 -6.55 -10.35 -41.81
CA GLY A 75 -5.27 -9.80 -42.27
C GLY A 75 -4.35 -10.74 -43.06
N GLY A 76 -3.51 -10.15 -43.91
CA GLY A 76 -2.42 -10.86 -44.62
C GLY A 76 -1.13 -11.02 -43.79
N SER A 77 -0.04 -11.49 -44.42
CA SER A 77 1.26 -11.71 -43.76
C SER A 77 1.84 -10.45 -43.09
N GLY A 78 1.61 -9.26 -43.67
CA GLY A 78 2.03 -7.98 -43.09
C GLY A 78 1.28 -7.62 -41.81
N THR A 79 -0.03 -7.86 -41.76
CA THR A 79 -0.86 -7.62 -40.57
C THR A 79 -0.44 -8.55 -39.43
N ARG A 80 -0.12 -9.81 -39.73
CA ARG A 80 0.38 -10.78 -38.74
C ARG A 80 1.69 -10.33 -38.08
N ALA A 81 2.61 -9.75 -38.86
CA ALA A 81 3.84 -9.19 -38.31
C ALA A 81 3.56 -7.97 -37.41
N GLY A 82 2.66 -7.08 -37.83
CA GLY A 82 2.24 -5.92 -37.01
C GLY A 82 1.60 -6.34 -35.68
N VAL A 83 0.69 -7.31 -35.72
CA VAL A 83 0.05 -7.87 -34.52
C VAL A 83 1.09 -8.49 -33.57
N PHE A 84 2.11 -9.18 -34.09
CA PHE A 84 3.19 -9.74 -33.26
C PHE A 84 3.96 -8.67 -32.48
N PHE A 85 4.34 -7.56 -33.14
CA PHE A 85 5.06 -6.47 -32.47
C PHE A 85 4.19 -5.77 -31.42
N ILE A 86 2.92 -5.51 -31.75
CA ILE A 86 1.99 -4.87 -30.80
C ILE A 86 1.72 -5.80 -29.61
N ALA A 87 1.46 -7.08 -29.85
CA ALA A 87 1.23 -8.05 -28.78
C ALA A 87 2.47 -8.23 -27.89
N SER A 88 3.67 -8.20 -28.48
CA SER A 88 4.93 -8.26 -27.74
C SER A 88 5.16 -7.03 -26.87
N ALA A 89 4.86 -5.82 -27.40
CA ALA A 89 4.89 -4.59 -26.62
C ALA A 89 3.86 -4.62 -25.47
N PHE A 90 2.65 -5.14 -25.73
CA PHE A 90 1.60 -5.30 -24.73
C PHE A 90 2.02 -6.30 -23.64
N ALA A 91 2.65 -7.42 -24.01
CA ALA A 91 3.18 -8.40 -23.07
C ALA A 91 4.29 -7.81 -22.19
N LEU A 92 5.23 -7.06 -22.78
CA LEU A 92 6.29 -6.37 -22.03
C LEU A 92 5.71 -5.31 -21.08
N ALA A 93 4.73 -4.52 -21.54
CA ALA A 93 4.04 -3.54 -20.70
C ALA A 93 3.33 -4.22 -19.52
N GLN A 94 2.60 -5.31 -19.77
CA GLN A 94 1.90 -6.06 -18.72
C GLN A 94 2.86 -6.68 -17.71
N LEU A 95 4.01 -7.20 -18.15
CA LEU A 95 5.07 -7.67 -17.26
C LEU A 95 5.60 -6.53 -16.39
N GLY A 96 5.85 -5.35 -16.97
CA GLY A 96 6.28 -4.16 -16.26
C GLY A 96 5.29 -3.73 -15.17
N THR A 97 4.00 -3.63 -15.51
CA THR A 97 2.96 -3.27 -14.53
C THR A 97 2.82 -4.33 -13.43
N ASN A 98 2.82 -5.61 -13.79
CA ASN A 98 2.73 -6.68 -12.79
C ASN A 98 3.93 -6.67 -11.83
N ILE A 99 5.14 -6.38 -12.33
CA ILE A 99 6.35 -6.24 -11.52
C ILE A 99 6.36 -4.94 -10.73
N GLY A 100 5.72 -3.86 -11.18
CA GLY A 100 5.63 -2.59 -10.44
C GLY A 100 4.65 -2.63 -9.26
N GLU A 101 3.52 -3.32 -9.42
CA GLU A 101 2.47 -3.42 -8.41
C GLU A 101 2.75 -4.51 -7.35
N SER A 102 3.32 -5.65 -7.76
CA SER A 102 3.67 -6.76 -6.85
C SER A 102 4.60 -6.39 -5.67
N PRO A 103 5.64 -5.55 -5.83
CA PRO A 103 6.60 -5.25 -4.78
C PRO A 103 5.99 -4.41 -3.67
N ALA A 104 4.99 -3.57 -3.91
CA ALA A 104 4.28 -2.90 -2.83
C ALA A 104 3.72 -3.95 -1.86
N LEU A 105 2.94 -4.92 -2.37
CA LEU A 105 2.42 -6.03 -1.56
C LEU A 105 3.53 -6.85 -0.87
N LEU A 106 4.61 -7.19 -1.60
CA LEU A 106 5.72 -7.97 -1.04
C LEU A 106 6.49 -7.19 0.03
N ILE A 107 6.67 -5.89 -0.15
CA ILE A 107 7.32 -5.00 0.79
C ILE A 107 6.44 -4.84 2.03
N SER A 108 5.13 -4.58 1.90
CA SER A 108 4.24 -4.47 3.06
C SER A 108 4.18 -5.80 3.82
N MET A 109 4.16 -6.95 3.13
CA MET A 109 4.22 -8.28 3.78
C MET A 109 5.56 -8.54 4.46
N HIS A 110 6.68 -8.17 3.83
CA HIS A 110 8.01 -8.30 4.42
C HIS A 110 8.20 -7.39 5.64
N LEU A 111 7.67 -6.16 5.59
CA LEU A 111 7.68 -5.24 6.73
C LEU A 111 6.79 -5.75 7.87
N ALA A 112 5.64 -6.37 7.55
CA ALA A 112 4.79 -7.00 8.54
C ALA A 112 5.48 -8.23 9.19
N SER A 113 6.17 -9.07 8.41
CA SER A 113 6.90 -10.23 8.94
C SER A 113 8.10 -9.84 9.82
N LEU A 114 8.77 -8.73 9.47
CA LEU A 114 9.83 -8.10 10.26
C LEU A 114 9.35 -7.66 11.66
N SER A 115 8.10 -7.20 11.77
CA SER A 115 7.54 -6.72 13.05
C SER A 115 7.12 -7.84 14.02
N LEU A 116 6.95 -9.08 13.52
CA LEU A 116 6.36 -10.19 14.29
C LEU A 116 7.40 -11.16 14.87
N THR A 117 8.69 -11.06 14.50
CA THR A 117 9.70 -12.08 14.86
C THR A 117 11.00 -11.45 15.39
N PRO A 118 11.55 -11.91 16.53
CA PRO A 118 12.76 -11.34 17.13
C PRO A 118 14.04 -11.55 16.28
N SER A 119 15.06 -10.73 16.57
CA SER A 119 16.17 -10.31 15.70
C SER A 119 17.31 -11.30 15.45
N SER A 120 17.26 -12.53 15.95
CA SER A 120 18.40 -13.46 15.85
C SER A 120 18.70 -13.84 14.39
N CYS A 121 19.99 -13.84 14.01
CA CYS A 121 20.45 -14.03 12.62
C CYS A 121 19.96 -15.33 11.96
N GLU A 122 19.78 -16.40 12.72
CA GLU A 122 19.27 -17.68 12.20
C GLU A 122 17.78 -17.62 11.80
N PHE A 123 16.98 -16.78 12.48
CA PHE A 123 15.58 -16.55 12.13
C PHE A 123 15.44 -15.68 10.87
N ARG A 124 16.43 -14.83 10.57
CA ARG A 124 16.42 -13.97 9.38
C ARG A 124 16.38 -14.76 8.07
N GLN A 125 17.20 -15.81 7.95
CA GLN A 125 17.23 -16.62 6.73
C GLN A 125 16.04 -17.59 6.61
N ARG A 126 15.39 -17.95 7.74
CA ARG A 126 14.09 -18.64 7.73
C ARG A 126 12.94 -17.70 7.38
N ARG A 127 12.99 -16.43 7.79
CA ARG A 127 12.02 -15.37 7.49
C ARG A 127 11.92 -15.09 6.00
N ASP A 128 13.04 -14.83 5.33
CA ASP A 128 13.03 -14.49 3.90
C ASP A 128 12.50 -15.68 3.04
N ARG A 129 12.73 -16.92 3.51
CA ARG A 129 12.15 -18.14 2.92
C ARG A 129 10.66 -18.28 3.18
N LEU A 130 10.19 -17.97 4.40
CA LEU A 130 8.76 -18.02 4.73
C LEU A 130 7.97 -16.95 3.99
N ASP A 131 8.51 -15.74 3.88
CA ASP A 131 7.92 -14.63 3.12
C ASP A 131 7.81 -15.00 1.63
N GLY A 132 8.87 -15.58 1.06
CA GLY A 132 8.86 -16.10 -0.30
C GLY A 132 7.83 -17.21 -0.50
N PHE A 133 7.65 -18.09 0.49
CA PHE A 133 6.68 -19.18 0.44
C PHE A 133 5.22 -18.68 0.57
N VAL A 134 4.94 -17.76 1.49
CA VAL A 134 3.61 -17.16 1.65
C VAL A 134 3.25 -16.33 0.41
N ALA A 135 4.20 -15.57 -0.13
CA ALA A 135 4.00 -14.85 -1.39
C ALA A 135 3.75 -15.81 -2.56
N ALA A 136 4.46 -16.94 -2.63
CA ALA A 136 4.22 -17.96 -3.64
C ALA A 136 2.82 -18.59 -3.50
N ILE A 137 2.40 -18.91 -2.27
CA ILE A 137 1.04 -19.39 -1.99
C ILE A 137 0.01 -18.37 -2.44
N TYR A 138 0.13 -17.11 -2.04
CA TYR A 138 -0.83 -16.07 -2.44
C TYR A 138 -0.90 -15.89 -3.96
N LYS A 139 0.25 -15.93 -4.65
CA LYS A 139 0.30 -15.88 -6.11
C LYS A 139 -0.38 -17.10 -6.75
N HIS A 140 -0.14 -18.30 -6.22
CA HIS A 140 -0.81 -19.53 -6.68
C HIS A 140 -2.33 -19.50 -6.39
N SER A 141 -2.74 -19.06 -5.21
CA SER A 141 -4.15 -18.87 -4.83
C SER A 141 -4.85 -17.86 -5.74
N SER A 142 -4.16 -16.80 -6.14
CA SER A 142 -4.71 -15.81 -7.08
C SER A 142 -4.93 -16.40 -8.48
N TRP A 143 -4.07 -17.31 -8.94
CA TRP A 143 -4.29 -18.06 -10.19
C TRP A 143 -5.49 -19.00 -10.11
N LEU A 144 -5.66 -19.67 -8.96
CA LEU A 144 -6.79 -20.58 -8.71
C LEU A 144 -8.15 -19.86 -8.73
N MET A 145 -8.19 -18.56 -8.41
CA MET A 145 -9.41 -17.74 -8.47
C MET A 145 -9.87 -17.44 -9.91
N CYS A 146 -9.08 -17.79 -10.94
CA CYS A 146 -9.40 -17.54 -12.34
C CYS A 146 -9.90 -16.10 -12.60
N PRO A 147 -9.11 -15.06 -12.26
CA PRO A 147 -9.57 -13.68 -12.30
C PRO A 147 -9.99 -13.21 -13.70
N TRP A 148 -9.50 -13.85 -14.76
CA TRP A 148 -9.94 -13.59 -16.14
C TRP A 148 -11.43 -13.86 -16.36
N ASN A 149 -12.06 -14.72 -15.55
CA ASN A 149 -13.50 -14.94 -15.63
C ASN A 149 -14.30 -13.70 -15.18
N LEU A 150 -13.72 -12.84 -14.33
CA LEU A 150 -14.33 -11.55 -13.95
C LEU A 150 -14.31 -10.54 -15.10
N LEU A 151 -13.37 -10.69 -16.04
CA LEU A 151 -13.24 -9.86 -17.24
C LEU A 151 -14.13 -10.32 -18.40
N SER A 152 -14.87 -11.43 -18.24
CA SER A 152 -15.77 -11.97 -19.28
C SER A 152 -16.89 -11.00 -19.68
N SER A 153 -17.25 -10.08 -18.80
CA SER A 153 -18.25 -9.05 -19.07
C SER A 153 -17.83 -7.72 -18.44
N SER A 154 -17.98 -6.63 -19.20
CA SER A 154 -17.71 -5.26 -18.75
C SER A 154 -18.51 -4.91 -17.49
N ASN A 155 -19.74 -5.42 -17.36
CA ASN A 155 -20.60 -5.12 -16.24
C ASN A 155 -20.12 -5.82 -14.95
N ASN A 156 -19.66 -7.07 -15.07
CA ASN A 156 -19.12 -7.83 -13.94
C ASN A 156 -17.82 -7.20 -13.42
N PHE A 157 -16.93 -6.80 -14.34
CA PHE A 157 -15.68 -6.16 -13.98
C PHE A 157 -15.88 -4.84 -13.24
N THR A 158 -16.77 -3.99 -13.74
CA THR A 158 -16.98 -2.66 -13.15
C THR A 158 -17.68 -2.76 -11.79
N THR A 159 -18.58 -3.74 -11.62
CA THR A 159 -19.21 -4.06 -10.34
C THR A 159 -18.18 -4.56 -9.33
N TYR A 160 -17.25 -5.42 -9.76
CA TYR A 160 -16.16 -5.90 -8.91
C TYR A 160 -15.27 -4.76 -8.41
N LEU A 161 -14.82 -3.87 -9.31
CA LEU A 161 -14.02 -2.70 -8.95
C LEU A 161 -14.73 -1.80 -7.94
N SER A 162 -16.02 -1.56 -8.14
CA SER A 162 -16.83 -0.75 -7.21
C SER A 162 -17.00 -1.42 -5.86
N SER A 163 -17.08 -2.75 -5.82
CA SER A 163 -17.14 -3.51 -4.57
C SER A 163 -15.83 -3.40 -3.80
N TYR A 164 -14.71 -3.58 -4.49
CA TYR A 164 -13.38 -3.50 -3.89
C TYR A 164 -13.09 -2.11 -3.31
N SER A 165 -13.50 -1.06 -4.03
CA SER A 165 -13.44 0.35 -3.61
C SER A 165 -14.14 0.62 -2.27
N VAL A 166 -15.25 -0.06 -1.96
CA VAL A 166 -15.97 0.09 -0.68
C VAL A 166 -15.10 -0.32 0.51
N PHE A 167 -14.39 -1.44 0.38
CA PHE A 167 -13.53 -1.94 1.44
C PHE A 167 -12.31 -1.03 1.62
N LEU A 168 -11.61 -0.72 0.52
CA LEU A 168 -10.39 0.08 0.60
C LEU A 168 -10.63 1.52 1.05
N SER A 169 -11.72 2.15 0.61
CA SER A 169 -12.08 3.50 1.07
C SER A 169 -12.32 3.55 2.58
N SER A 170 -12.92 2.50 3.15
CA SER A 170 -13.16 2.41 4.59
C SER A 170 -11.85 2.27 5.37
N ILE A 171 -10.88 1.50 4.86
CA ILE A 171 -9.52 1.40 5.44
C ILE A 171 -8.81 2.76 5.37
N ALA A 172 -8.80 3.37 4.18
CA ALA A 172 -8.19 4.68 3.96
C ALA A 172 -8.77 5.74 4.90
N GLY A 173 -10.08 5.72 5.12
CA GLY A 173 -10.77 6.63 6.05
C GLY A 173 -10.27 6.51 7.48
N VAL A 174 -10.19 5.29 8.01
CA VAL A 174 -9.68 5.05 9.37
C VAL A 174 -8.22 5.51 9.50
N LEU A 175 -7.36 5.15 8.54
CA LEU A 175 -5.93 5.48 8.57
C LEU A 175 -5.68 7.00 8.52
N ILE A 176 -6.32 7.70 7.56
CA ILE A 176 -6.20 9.14 7.43
C ILE A 176 -6.77 9.84 8.67
N CYS A 177 -7.87 9.34 9.21
CA CYS A 177 -8.46 9.90 10.42
C CYS A 177 -7.55 9.74 11.65
N ASP A 178 -6.92 8.57 11.81
CA ASP A 178 -6.01 8.31 12.93
C ASP A 178 -4.81 9.25 12.88
N TYR A 179 -4.18 9.39 11.70
CA TYR A 179 -2.99 10.21 11.54
C TYR A 179 -3.27 11.72 11.68
N TYR A 180 -4.22 12.24 10.91
CA TYR A 180 -4.46 13.69 10.85
C TYR A 180 -5.32 14.22 12.01
N PHE A 181 -6.42 13.54 12.36
CA PHE A 181 -7.38 14.10 13.31
C PHE A 181 -7.16 13.63 14.75
N VAL A 182 -6.82 12.35 14.95
CA VAL A 182 -6.65 11.79 16.30
C VAL A 182 -5.26 12.03 16.85
N ARG A 183 -4.21 11.68 16.09
CA ARG A 183 -2.81 11.78 16.53
C ARG A 183 -2.12 13.08 16.13
N LYS A 184 -2.65 13.80 15.15
CA LYS A 184 -2.12 15.08 14.65
C LYS A 184 -0.64 14.99 14.25
N GLY A 185 -0.29 13.96 13.49
CA GLY A 185 1.09 13.71 13.03
C GLY A 185 2.02 13.06 14.07
N TYR A 186 1.61 12.94 15.35
CA TYR A 186 2.46 12.32 16.37
C TYR A 186 2.47 10.80 16.26
N LEU A 187 3.63 10.24 15.90
CA LEU A 187 3.90 8.80 15.90
C LEU A 187 5.19 8.49 16.66
N GLN A 188 5.10 7.63 17.67
CA GLN A 188 6.26 7.19 18.43
C GLN A 188 6.88 5.97 17.76
N ILE A 189 7.87 6.21 16.89
CA ILE A 189 8.50 5.19 16.03
C ILE A 189 9.04 4.00 16.86
N LYS A 190 9.68 4.28 18.00
CA LYS A 190 10.23 3.23 18.90
C LYS A 190 9.16 2.23 19.35
N ASP A 191 7.96 2.71 19.64
CA ASP A 191 6.86 1.86 20.13
C ASP A 191 6.10 1.19 18.99
N LEU A 192 6.18 1.73 17.75
CA LEU A 192 5.55 1.14 16.57
C LEU A 192 6.19 -0.21 16.19
N TYR A 193 7.49 -0.37 16.48
CA TYR A 193 8.24 -1.61 16.28
C TYR A 193 8.36 -2.46 17.55
N SER A 194 7.59 -2.15 18.60
CA SER A 194 7.69 -2.83 19.90
C SER A 194 6.43 -3.64 20.21
N ALA A 195 6.56 -4.96 20.37
CA ALA A 195 5.46 -5.86 20.74
C ALA A 195 5.18 -5.90 22.25
N ARG A 196 5.65 -4.90 23.02
CA ARG A 196 5.45 -4.86 24.47
C ARG A 196 3.97 -4.67 24.81
N LYS A 197 3.46 -5.44 25.77
CA LYS A 197 2.08 -5.32 26.27
C LYS A 197 1.77 -3.94 26.86
N SER A 198 2.78 -3.23 27.34
CA SER A 198 2.67 -1.87 27.88
C SER A 198 2.77 -0.77 26.82
N GLY A 199 3.04 -1.11 25.55
CA GLY A 199 3.18 -0.15 24.48
C GLY A 199 1.83 0.50 24.12
N PRO A 200 1.82 1.78 23.72
CA PRO A 200 0.60 2.50 23.34
C PRO A 200 -0.13 1.87 22.14
N TYR A 201 0.59 1.16 21.27
CA TYR A 201 0.04 0.50 20.08
C TYR A 201 -0.38 -0.96 20.32
N PHE A 202 -0.23 -1.49 21.54
CA PHE A 202 -0.57 -2.89 21.83
C PHE A 202 -2.08 -3.09 22.05
N TYR A 203 -2.85 -2.07 22.43
CA TYR A 203 -4.31 -2.16 22.62
C TYR A 203 -4.77 -3.43 23.37
N ASN A 204 -5.87 -4.06 22.93
CA ASN A 204 -6.36 -5.32 23.48
C ASN A 204 -5.78 -6.48 22.66
N PHE A 205 -4.67 -7.06 23.10
CA PHE A 205 -3.95 -8.15 22.41
C PHE A 205 -3.46 -7.83 20.98
N GLY A 206 -3.05 -6.59 20.74
CA GLY A 206 -2.63 -6.08 19.43
C GLY A 206 -3.76 -5.57 18.55
N ILE A 207 -5.02 -5.62 19.03
CA ILE A 207 -6.21 -5.29 18.23
C ILE A 207 -6.83 -3.99 18.73
N ASN A 208 -6.90 -3.01 17.84
CA ASN A 208 -7.68 -1.79 18.04
C ASN A 208 -9.14 -2.02 17.60
N TRP A 209 -10.01 -2.43 18.53
CA TRP A 209 -11.42 -2.68 18.25
C TRP A 209 -12.16 -1.46 17.66
N ARG A 210 -11.69 -0.23 17.96
CA ARG A 210 -12.30 1.02 17.48
C ARG A 210 -12.09 1.19 15.98
N ALA A 211 -10.89 0.85 15.51
CA ALA A 211 -10.56 0.86 14.09
C ALA A 211 -11.41 -0.16 13.31
N TYR A 212 -11.55 -1.38 13.84
CA TYR A 212 -12.41 -2.40 13.22
C TYR A 212 -13.89 -2.03 13.23
N ALA A 213 -14.39 -1.46 14.33
CA ALA A 213 -15.78 -0.99 14.40
C ALA A 213 -16.07 0.12 13.37
N ALA A 214 -15.16 1.10 13.26
CA ALA A 214 -15.25 2.17 12.27
C ALA A 214 -15.17 1.66 10.82
N TYR A 215 -14.27 0.70 10.56
CA TYR A 215 -14.15 0.03 9.28
C TYR A 215 -15.45 -0.67 8.88
N ILE A 216 -16.05 -1.45 9.80
CA ILE A 216 -17.34 -2.12 9.56
C ILE A 216 -18.45 -1.10 9.32
N ALA A 217 -18.49 0.01 10.07
CA ALA A 217 -19.47 1.08 9.86
C ALA A 217 -19.36 1.71 8.45
N GLY A 218 -18.13 1.94 7.97
CA GLY A 218 -17.86 2.45 6.62
C GLY A 218 -18.26 1.49 5.50
N ILE A 219 -18.19 0.18 5.73
CA ILE A 219 -18.68 -0.82 4.77
C ILE A 219 -20.21 -0.84 4.77
N LEU A 220 -20.84 -0.88 5.94
CA LEU A 220 -22.29 -1.10 6.09
C LEU A 220 -23.14 -0.08 5.34
N ILE A 221 -22.70 1.19 5.25
CA ILE A 221 -23.42 2.23 4.51
C ILE A 221 -23.55 1.92 3.02
N ASN A 222 -22.56 1.23 2.46
CA ASN A 222 -22.47 0.90 1.04
C ASN A 222 -23.06 -0.48 0.71
N VAL A 223 -23.25 -1.37 1.70
CA VAL A 223 -23.78 -2.74 1.51
C VAL A 223 -25.18 -2.72 0.92
N VAL A 224 -26.05 -1.80 1.35
CA VAL A 224 -27.41 -1.69 0.82
C VAL A 224 -27.39 -1.29 -0.65
N GLY A 225 -26.52 -0.35 -1.02
CA GLY A 225 -26.31 0.05 -2.41
C GLY A 225 -25.71 -1.07 -3.27
N PHE A 226 -24.78 -1.83 -2.70
CA PHE A 226 -24.17 -2.99 -3.35
C PHE A 226 -25.18 -4.11 -3.65
N ALA A 227 -26.10 -4.40 -2.73
CA ALA A 227 -27.19 -5.34 -2.99
C ALA A 227 -28.05 -4.93 -4.19
N GLY A 228 -28.18 -3.62 -4.43
CA GLY A 228 -28.80 -3.07 -5.63
C GLY A 228 -28.05 -3.36 -6.93
N ALA A 229 -26.73 -3.21 -6.90
CA ALA A 229 -25.87 -3.49 -8.06
C ALA A 229 -25.93 -4.96 -8.49
N ILE A 230 -26.17 -5.88 -7.55
CA ILE A 230 -26.31 -7.33 -7.82
C ILE A 230 -27.74 -7.70 -8.31
N GLY A 231 -28.65 -6.73 -8.44
CA GLY A 231 -29.97 -6.94 -9.04
C GLY A 231 -31.13 -7.08 -8.05
N ARG A 232 -30.94 -6.73 -6.76
CA ARG A 232 -32.07 -6.57 -5.84
C ARG A 232 -32.70 -5.18 -5.94
N LYS A 233 -34.02 -5.10 -5.76
CA LYS A 233 -34.69 -3.81 -5.62
C LYS A 233 -34.28 -3.17 -4.30
N VAL A 234 -33.69 -1.99 -4.39
CA VAL A 234 -33.28 -1.17 -3.24
C VAL A 234 -33.76 0.26 -3.41
N PRO A 235 -33.87 1.02 -2.30
CA PRO A 235 -34.27 2.42 -2.36
C PRO A 235 -33.35 3.23 -3.27
N VAL A 236 -33.93 4.18 -4.01
CA VAL A 236 -33.19 5.04 -4.94
C VAL A 236 -32.04 5.79 -4.23
N GLY A 237 -32.26 6.20 -2.98
CA GLY A 237 -31.21 6.83 -2.16
C GLY A 237 -29.97 5.94 -1.93
N ALA A 238 -30.16 4.63 -1.76
CA ALA A 238 -29.05 3.69 -1.59
C ALA A 238 -28.25 3.51 -2.89
N GLN A 239 -28.89 3.63 -4.05
CA GLN A 239 -28.21 3.61 -5.34
C GLN A 239 -27.36 4.88 -5.55
N TYR A 240 -27.86 6.06 -5.15
CA TYR A 240 -27.07 7.29 -5.19
C TYR A 240 -25.85 7.25 -4.27
N ILE A 241 -26.01 6.71 -3.06
CA ILE A 241 -24.89 6.48 -2.13
C ILE A 241 -23.85 5.55 -2.76
N TYR A 242 -24.29 4.47 -3.43
CA TYR A 242 -23.37 3.54 -4.09
C TYR A 242 -22.61 4.16 -5.27
N ASN A 243 -23.21 5.11 -5.98
CA ASN A 243 -22.49 5.86 -7.03
C ASN A 243 -21.31 6.66 -6.46
N LEU A 244 -21.40 7.06 -5.19
CA LEU A 244 -20.35 7.77 -4.44
C LEU A 244 -19.67 6.86 -3.41
N ASN A 245 -19.68 5.55 -3.63
CA ASN A 245 -19.29 4.56 -2.62
C ASN A 245 -17.96 4.86 -1.92
N PHE A 246 -16.96 5.32 -2.68
CA PHE A 246 -15.63 5.64 -2.16
C PHE A 246 -15.68 6.77 -1.12
N PHE A 247 -16.35 7.88 -1.45
CA PHE A 247 -16.46 9.03 -0.55
C PHE A 247 -17.36 8.72 0.65
N CYS A 248 -18.50 8.05 0.43
CA CYS A 248 -19.40 7.69 1.51
C CYS A 248 -18.73 6.73 2.51
N GLY A 249 -18.03 5.71 2.01
CA GLY A 249 -17.29 4.76 2.85
C GLY A 249 -16.17 5.46 3.64
N PHE A 250 -15.38 6.27 2.95
CA PHE A 250 -14.30 7.06 3.55
C PHE A 250 -14.80 7.98 4.67
N ILE A 251 -15.82 8.79 4.41
CA ILE A 251 -16.34 9.78 5.36
C ILE A 251 -16.96 9.09 6.58
N VAL A 252 -17.77 8.04 6.36
CA VAL A 252 -18.43 7.33 7.46
C VAL A 252 -17.40 6.58 8.32
N ALA A 253 -16.41 5.93 7.72
CA ALA A 253 -15.32 5.29 8.45
C ALA A 253 -14.50 6.30 9.26
N SER A 254 -14.14 7.44 8.64
CA SER A 254 -13.38 8.50 9.32
C SER A 254 -14.16 9.10 10.48
N ALA A 255 -15.42 9.47 10.26
CA ALA A 255 -16.27 10.09 11.29
C ALA A 255 -16.54 9.13 12.45
N SER A 256 -16.86 7.87 12.16
CA SER A 256 -17.09 6.85 13.20
C SER A 256 -15.82 6.59 14.02
N TYR A 257 -14.65 6.51 13.39
CA TYR A 257 -13.38 6.36 14.09
C TYR A 257 -13.09 7.56 15.00
N TYR A 258 -13.25 8.79 14.47
CA TYR A 258 -13.07 10.02 15.23
C TYR A 258 -13.96 10.06 16.48
N LEU A 259 -15.24 9.74 16.33
CA LEU A 259 -16.20 9.70 17.44
C LEU A 259 -15.82 8.64 18.48
N LEU A 260 -15.48 7.43 18.04
CA LEU A 260 -15.05 6.35 18.94
C LEU A 260 -13.79 6.71 19.73
N CYS A 261 -12.82 7.35 19.08
CA CYS A 261 -11.61 7.86 19.71
C CYS A 261 -11.89 9.04 20.67
N ARG A 262 -12.94 9.84 20.42
CA ARG A 262 -13.36 10.91 21.33
C ARG A 262 -14.00 10.39 22.61
N PHE A 263 -14.81 9.34 22.52
CA PHE A 263 -15.44 8.68 23.67
C PHE A 263 -14.46 7.80 24.43
N SER A 264 -13.55 7.13 23.71
CA SER A 264 -12.57 6.22 24.28
C SER A 264 -11.18 6.62 23.77
N PRO A 265 -10.45 7.48 24.50
CA PRO A 265 -9.19 8.06 24.02
C PRO A 265 -8.15 6.98 23.73
N VAL A 266 -7.34 7.21 22.70
CA VAL A 266 -6.24 6.37 22.27
C VAL A 266 -4.94 6.91 22.91
N PRO A 267 -4.06 6.04 23.44
CA PRO A 267 -2.76 6.46 23.96
C PRO A 267 -1.82 6.94 22.82
N ALA A 268 -0.77 7.69 23.18
CA ALA A 268 0.17 8.32 22.24
C ALA A 268 -0.53 9.26 21.23
N THR A 269 -1.26 10.24 21.76
CA THR A 269 -1.87 11.34 20.99
C THR A 269 -1.22 12.67 21.40
N SER A 270 -1.11 13.59 20.45
CA SER A 270 -0.62 14.95 20.71
C SER A 270 -1.76 15.96 20.63
N THR A 271 -1.69 17.01 21.46
CA THR A 271 -2.59 18.17 21.38
C THR A 271 -2.24 19.10 20.21
N HIS A 272 -0.95 19.16 19.86
CA HIS A 272 -0.40 19.99 18.79
C HIS A 272 -0.01 19.15 17.57
N TRP A 273 0.00 19.78 16.39
CA TRP A 273 0.51 19.13 15.18
C TRP A 273 2.02 18.89 15.35
N LEU A 274 2.44 17.62 15.37
CA LEU A 274 3.83 17.20 15.54
C LEU A 274 4.25 16.37 14.33
N GLU A 275 4.28 17.01 13.17
CA GLU A 275 4.91 16.47 11.96
C GLU A 275 6.23 17.21 11.78
N VAL A 276 7.21 16.91 12.64
CA VAL A 276 8.48 17.63 12.63
C VAL A 276 9.54 16.77 11.97
N GLY A 277 10.06 17.29 10.84
CA GLY A 277 11.33 16.91 10.26
C GLY A 277 12.51 17.32 11.14
N GLU A 278 12.61 16.74 12.32
CA GLU A 278 13.90 16.57 12.96
C GLU A 278 14.38 15.19 12.57
N ASN A 279 15.47 15.17 11.80
CA ASN A 279 16.24 13.96 11.56
C ASN A 279 16.36 13.24 12.90
N ILE A 280 15.96 11.98 12.93
CA ILE A 280 16.19 11.10 14.06
C ILE A 280 17.72 10.98 14.15
N THR A 281 18.37 11.85 14.95
CA THR A 281 19.82 11.85 15.11
C THR A 281 20.29 10.65 15.93
N ASP A 282 19.40 10.06 16.72
CA ASP A 282 19.65 8.85 17.49
C ASP A 282 18.63 7.76 17.16
N ILE A 283 18.91 7.03 16.08
CA ILE A 283 18.32 5.71 15.83
C ILE A 283 19.06 4.70 16.71
N SER A 284 18.76 4.70 18.02
CA SER A 284 19.11 3.56 18.87
C SER A 284 18.08 2.45 18.64
N LEU A 285 18.42 1.51 17.76
CA LEU A 285 17.67 0.28 17.46
C LEU A 285 18.25 -0.89 18.25
N ALA A 286 18.28 -0.78 19.57
CA ALA A 286 18.37 -1.93 20.47
C ALA A 286 18.10 -1.43 21.89
N TYR A 287 17.67 -2.35 22.74
CA TYR A 287 17.84 -2.17 24.17
C TYR A 287 19.36 -2.06 24.39
N GLU A 288 19.83 -0.92 24.87
CA GLU A 288 21.16 -0.85 25.47
C GLU A 288 21.13 -1.72 26.74
N ASP A 289 21.35 -3.02 26.57
CA ASP A 289 22.07 -3.79 27.58
C ASP A 289 23.55 -3.59 27.26
N SER A 290 24.22 -2.88 28.16
CA SER A 290 25.62 -2.50 28.11
C SER A 290 26.56 -3.68 27.87
N TYR A 291 26.93 -3.96 26.62
CA TYR A 291 28.16 -4.65 26.24
C TYR A 291 28.59 -4.18 24.85
N SER A 292 29.57 -3.28 24.79
CA SER A 292 30.24 -2.84 23.57
C SER A 292 31.08 -3.99 23.00
N TYR A 293 30.72 -4.49 21.83
CA TYR A 293 31.59 -5.30 20.98
C TYR A 293 31.87 -4.46 19.72
N ASP A 294 33.04 -3.84 19.69
CA ASP A 294 33.52 -3.07 18.53
C ASP A 294 34.06 -4.04 17.47
N GLU A 295 33.38 -4.11 16.32
CA GLU A 295 33.77 -4.95 15.17
C GLU A 295 34.75 -4.25 14.21
N GLU A 296 35.17 -3.01 14.48
CA GLU A 296 36.18 -2.29 13.68
C GLU A 296 37.59 -2.37 14.30
N SER A 297 38.15 -3.57 14.42
CA SER A 297 39.60 -3.74 14.59
C SER A 297 40.09 -5.11 14.11
N ALA A 298 39.58 -5.57 12.96
CA ALA A 298 40.12 -6.75 12.27
C ALA A 298 40.86 -6.30 11.00
N GLY A 299 42.02 -5.67 11.16
CA GLY A 299 42.84 -5.36 9.99
C GLY A 299 43.98 -4.39 10.19
N GLU A 300 44.87 -4.59 11.16
CA GLU A 300 46.24 -4.04 11.07
C GLU A 300 47.20 -4.81 12.00
N PRO A 301 48.39 -5.23 11.52
CA PRO A 301 49.32 -5.99 12.35
C PRO A 301 50.03 -5.09 13.36
N ALA A 302 50.12 -5.60 14.58
CA ALA A 302 50.70 -4.97 15.76
C ALA A 302 52.09 -4.36 15.49
N LYS A 303 52.24 -3.06 15.81
CA LYS A 303 53.52 -2.46 16.15
C LYS A 303 53.61 -2.36 17.67
N ALA A 304 54.59 -3.06 18.22
CA ALA A 304 54.97 -3.08 19.61
C ALA A 304 55.24 -1.66 20.14
N LEU A 305 54.68 -1.33 21.29
CA LEU A 305 55.15 -0.26 22.15
C LEU A 305 55.07 -0.75 23.60
N GLU A 306 56.19 -0.52 24.28
CA GLU A 306 56.64 -1.14 25.52
C GLU A 306 55.73 -0.80 26.72
N ALA A 307 55.64 -1.77 27.63
CA ALA A 307 55.04 -1.59 28.94
C ALA A 307 55.91 -0.68 29.79
N ASP A 308 55.33 0.35 30.39
CA ASP A 308 55.88 0.96 31.60
C ASP A 308 54.97 0.66 32.78
N GLU A 309 55.55 -0.02 33.76
CA GLU A 309 54.94 -0.43 35.00
C GLU A 309 54.80 0.80 35.91
N THR A 310 53.58 1.13 36.34
CA THR A 310 53.27 1.59 37.70
C THR A 310 51.80 1.96 37.83
N GLY A 311 51.08 1.23 38.69
CA GLY A 311 49.68 1.52 39.01
C GLY A 311 49.53 2.74 39.92
N LEU A 312 48.45 3.50 39.70
CA LEU A 312 47.55 4.14 40.67
C LEU A 312 46.61 5.14 39.95
N PRO A 313 45.36 5.34 40.41
CA PRO A 313 44.37 6.17 39.73
C PRO A 313 44.57 7.65 40.10
N ASN A 314 44.65 8.54 39.11
CA ASN A 314 44.75 9.98 39.35
C ASN A 314 43.39 10.68 39.19
N ARG A 315 42.93 11.21 40.31
CA ARG A 315 41.75 12.04 40.51
C ARG A 315 42.16 13.52 40.38
N LYS A 316 41.60 14.27 39.42
CA LYS A 316 41.56 15.76 39.38
C LYS A 316 40.30 16.15 38.59
N LEU A 317 39.25 16.71 39.18
CA LEU A 317 39.06 18.13 39.55
C LEU A 317 39.62 19.10 38.50
N HIS A 318 38.74 19.78 37.77
CA HIS A 318 38.71 21.24 37.68
C HIS A 318 37.44 21.75 36.99
N GLU A 319 36.76 22.66 37.68
CA GLU A 319 35.80 23.63 37.15
C GLU A 319 36.51 24.63 36.22
N ALA A 320 35.81 25.04 35.15
CA ALA A 320 35.60 26.43 34.72
C ALA A 320 34.52 26.45 33.63
#